data_AF-A0A379X1K2-F1
#
_entry.id   AF-A0A379X1K2-F1
#
_cell.length_a   1.000
_cell.length_b   1.000
_cell.length_c   1.000
_cell.angle_alpha   90.00
_cell.angle_beta   90.00
_cell.angle_gamma   90.00
#
_symmetry.space_group_name_H-M   'P 1'
#
loop_
_entity.id
_entity.type
_entity.pdbx_description
1 polymer ?
#
loop_
_entity_poly.entity_id
_entity_poly.type
_entity_poly.pdbx_seq_one_letter_code
_entity_poly.pdbx_strand_id
1 'polypeptide(L)'
;MLQTMLLRSMKQAIYDPENRGHFGLALQSYAHFTSPIRRYPDLSLHRAIKYLLAKEQGNKGNTTETGGYHYSMEEMLQLGQHCSMAERRADEATRDVSDWLKCDFMLDQVGNVFKGVIASVTGFGFFVPS
;
A
#
# COMPACT_ATOMS: atom_id res chain seq x y z
N MET A 1 -14.04 -4.19 -20.14
CA MET A 1 -13.17 -5.40 -20.11
C MET A 1 -11.68 -5.08 -20.31
N LEU A 2 -11.27 -4.33 -21.35
CA LEU A 2 -9.84 -4.03 -21.60
C LEU A 2 -9.13 -3.32 -20.43
N GLN A 3 -9.78 -2.32 -19.81
CA GLN A 3 -9.22 -1.59 -18.67
C GLN A 3 -8.92 -2.51 -17.47
N THR A 4 -9.81 -3.44 -17.15
CA THR A 4 -9.62 -4.39 -16.04
C THR A 4 -8.46 -5.34 -16.29
N MET A 5 -8.28 -5.79 -17.54
CA MET A 5 -7.14 -6.64 -17.91
C MET A 5 -5.81 -5.88 -17.79
N LEU A 6 -5.77 -4.63 -18.25
CA LEU A 6 -4.59 -3.78 -18.11
C LEU A 6 -4.22 -3.57 -16.63
N LEU A 7 -5.19 -3.20 -15.79
CA LEU A 7 -4.95 -2.99 -14.35
C LEU A 7 -4.45 -4.26 -13.65
N ARG A 8 -4.99 -5.45 -14.01
CA ARG A 8 -4.54 -6.73 -13.44
C ARG A 8 -3.15 -7.15 -13.91
N SER A 9 -2.65 -6.60 -15.02
CA SER A 9 -1.29 -6.86 -15.50
C SER A 9 -0.21 -6.03 -14.79
N MET A 10 -0.61 -4.99 -14.05
CA MET A 10 0.31 -4.13 -13.32
C MET A 10 0.83 -4.81 -12.05
N LYS A 11 2.10 -4.56 -11.70
CA LYS A 11 2.67 -5.02 -10.44
C LYS A 11 2.12 -4.21 -9.27
N GLN A 12 1.97 -4.88 -8.12
CA GLN A 12 1.63 -4.21 -6.87
C GLN A 12 2.78 -3.28 -6.43
N ALA A 13 2.45 -2.07 -5.99
CA ALA A 13 3.41 -1.14 -5.41
C ALA A 13 3.87 -1.64 -4.02
N ILE A 14 5.14 -1.38 -3.68
CA ILE A 14 5.75 -1.77 -2.41
C ILE A 14 6.66 -0.66 -1.88
N TYR A 15 6.93 -0.69 -0.58
CA TYR A 15 7.99 0.12 0.03
C TYR A 15 9.33 -0.60 -0.11
N ASP A 16 10.30 0.08 -0.68
CA ASP A 16 11.65 -0.44 -0.92
C ASP A 16 12.67 0.71 -0.81
N PRO A 17 13.82 0.54 -0.14
CA PRO A 17 14.88 1.55 -0.15
C PRO A 17 15.48 1.80 -1.54
N GLU A 18 15.39 0.84 -2.46
CA GLU A 18 15.83 1.02 -3.84
C GLU A 18 14.73 1.74 -4.67
N ASN A 19 15.05 2.92 -5.20
CA ASN A 19 14.14 3.64 -6.07
C ASN A 19 14.15 3.07 -7.51
N ARG A 20 13.13 2.27 -7.84
CA ARG A 20 12.88 1.73 -9.19
C ARG A 20 11.85 2.54 -10.00
N GLY A 21 11.48 3.73 -9.50
CA GLY A 21 10.40 4.54 -10.05
C GLY A 21 8.99 4.01 -9.78
N HIS A 22 7.99 4.80 -10.15
CA HIS A 22 6.58 4.47 -9.94
C HIS A 22 5.84 4.44 -11.28
N PHE A 23 5.76 3.26 -11.88
CA PHE A 23 5.17 3.05 -13.21
C PHE A 23 3.74 3.58 -13.33
N GLY A 24 2.87 3.26 -12.37
CA GLY A 24 1.46 3.69 -12.41
C GLY A 24 1.25 5.20 -12.30
N LEU A 25 2.27 5.97 -11.92
CA LEU A 25 2.23 7.44 -11.85
C LEU A 25 3.14 8.10 -12.90
N ALA A 26 3.86 7.31 -13.70
CA ALA A 26 4.88 7.79 -14.62
C ALA A 26 5.93 8.71 -13.95
N LEU A 27 6.36 8.38 -12.72
CA LEU A 27 7.36 9.15 -11.97
C LEU A 27 8.67 8.37 -11.80
N GLN A 28 9.81 9.03 -12.01
CA GLN A 28 11.14 8.44 -11.79
C GLN A 28 11.47 8.25 -10.30
N SER A 29 10.96 9.13 -9.44
CA SER A 29 11.17 9.05 -8.00
C SER A 29 9.87 9.37 -7.28
N TYR A 30 9.46 8.49 -6.37
CA TYR A 30 8.25 8.67 -5.59
C TYR A 30 8.40 8.00 -4.22
N ALA A 31 7.90 8.67 -3.18
CA ALA A 31 7.82 8.15 -1.82
C ALA A 31 6.60 8.75 -1.11
N HIS A 32 6.03 8.00 -0.17
CA HIS A 32 4.95 8.52 0.67
C HIS A 32 5.50 9.43 1.79
N PHE A 33 4.95 10.64 1.89
CA PHE A 33 5.37 11.64 2.88
C PHE A 33 4.22 12.33 3.63
N THR A 34 3.04 12.41 3.03
CA THR A 34 1.95 13.30 3.45
C THR A 34 1.03 12.72 4.55
N SER A 35 1.28 11.52 5.06
CA SER A 35 0.38 10.86 6.03
C SER A 35 1.08 10.08 7.15
N PRO A 36 2.02 10.71 7.89
CA PRO A 36 2.78 10.05 8.97
C PRO A 36 1.93 9.53 10.14
N ILE A 37 0.70 10.04 10.31
CA ILE A 37 -0.22 9.59 11.36
C ILE A 37 -0.76 8.17 11.09
N ARG A 38 -0.89 7.78 9.81
CA ARG A 38 -1.55 6.53 9.39
C ARG A 38 -0.68 5.61 8.52
N ARG A 39 0.56 6.02 8.24
CA ARG A 39 1.53 5.25 7.46
C ARG A 39 2.92 5.40 8.05
N TYR A 40 3.51 4.28 8.48
CA TYR A 40 4.84 4.27 9.09
C TYR A 40 5.97 4.69 8.14
N PRO A 41 5.95 4.37 6.83
CA PRO A 41 6.96 4.85 5.88
C PRO A 41 7.08 6.38 5.83
N ASP A 42 5.95 7.09 5.86
CA ASP A 42 5.94 8.56 5.92
C ASP A 42 6.64 9.04 7.20
N LEU A 43 6.40 8.40 8.36
CA LEU A 43 7.06 8.77 9.61
C LEU A 43 8.59 8.59 9.53
N SER A 44 9.06 7.48 8.98
CA SER A 44 10.50 7.25 8.75
C SER A 44 11.10 8.29 7.81
N LEU A 45 10.36 8.69 6.77
CA LEU A 45 10.80 9.72 5.83
C LEU A 45 10.87 11.11 6.49
N HIS A 46 9.89 11.47 7.34
CA HIS A 46 9.93 12.71 8.15
C HIS A 46 11.16 12.74 9.05
N ARG A 47 11.50 11.61 9.69
CA ARG A 47 12.70 11.48 10.53
C ARG A 47 13.99 11.65 9.72
N ALA A 48 14.07 11.03 8.54
CA ALA A 48 15.23 11.12 7.66
C ALA A 48 15.44 12.55 7.13
N ILE A 49 14.37 13.24 6.70
CA ILE A 49 14.45 14.62 6.23
C ILE A 49 14.92 15.57 7.35
N LYS A 50 14.36 15.44 8.56
CA LYS A 50 14.81 16.23 9.72
C LYS A 50 16.27 15.98 10.05
N TYR A 51 16.74 14.73 9.97
CA TYR A 51 18.14 14.38 10.14
C TYR A 51 19.04 15.07 9.09
N LEU A 52 18.67 15.01 7.81
CA LEU A 52 19.43 15.64 6.73
C LEU A 52 19.52 17.16 6.89
N LEU A 53 18.41 17.83 7.23
CA LEU A 53 18.39 19.28 7.46
C LEU A 53 19.29 19.71 8.63
N ALA A 54 19.36 18.92 9.71
CA ALA A 54 20.26 19.20 10.83
C ALA A 54 21.73 18.92 10.46
N LYS A 55 21.98 17.90 9.63
CA LYS A 55 23.33 17.56 9.15
C LYS A 55 23.91 18.66 8.26
N GLU A 56 23.09 19.28 7.42
CA GLU A 56 23.47 20.47 6.63
C GLU A 56 23.91 21.65 7.51
N GLN A 57 23.37 21.75 8.74
CA GLN A 57 23.74 22.76 9.74
C GLN A 57 24.94 22.35 10.61
N GLY A 58 25.56 21.19 10.33
CA GLY A 58 26.75 20.70 11.03
C GLY A 58 26.49 19.76 12.20
N ASN A 59 25.25 19.26 12.39
CA ASN A 59 24.99 18.20 13.37
C ASN A 59 25.76 16.91 13.01
N LYS A 60 26.48 16.35 13.98
CA LYS A 60 27.27 15.11 13.83
C LYS A 60 26.57 13.87 14.40
N GLY A 61 25.48 14.05 15.14
CA GLY A 61 24.70 12.95 15.72
C GLY A 61 23.79 12.26 14.71
N ASN A 62 23.33 11.06 15.06
CA ASN A 62 22.33 10.31 14.28
C ASN A 62 20.88 10.70 14.60
N THR A 63 20.68 11.61 15.56
CA THR A 63 19.39 12.10 16.02
C THR A 63 19.34 13.62 15.97
N THR A 64 18.12 14.18 15.97
CA THR A 64 17.90 15.61 16.14
C THR A 64 16.90 15.88 17.27
N GLU A 65 17.01 17.04 17.91
CA GLU A 65 16.11 17.45 19.01
C GLU A 65 14.64 17.51 18.58
N THR A 66 14.39 17.75 17.30
CA THR A 66 13.06 17.82 16.70
C THR A 66 12.53 16.46 16.23
N GLY A 67 13.22 15.37 16.58
CA GLY A 67 12.82 13.99 16.30
C GLY A 67 13.30 13.45 14.95
N GLY A 68 14.38 13.99 14.38
CA GLY A 68 15.07 13.39 13.23
C GLY A 68 15.89 12.17 13.63
N TYR A 69 16.03 11.22 12.70
CA TYR A 69 16.75 9.97 12.93
C TYR A 69 17.40 9.46 11.64
N HIS A 70 18.63 8.97 11.73
CA HIS A 70 19.34 8.31 10.64
C HIS A 70 19.13 6.80 10.69
N TYR A 71 18.55 6.24 9.62
CA TYR A 71 18.41 4.79 9.43
C TYR A 71 19.56 4.25 8.60
N SER A 72 20.08 3.08 8.99
CA SER A 72 20.96 2.26 8.16
C SER A 72 20.20 1.61 7.00
N MET A 73 20.94 1.16 5.98
CA MET A 73 20.33 0.46 4.83
C MET A 73 19.68 -0.87 5.25
N GLU A 74 20.25 -1.56 6.23
CA GLU A 74 19.70 -2.82 6.75
C GLU A 74 18.34 -2.59 7.45
N GLU A 75 18.26 -1.57 8.31
CA GLU A 75 17.00 -1.17 8.93
C GLU A 75 15.95 -0.79 7.88
N MET A 76 16.34 -0.06 6.83
CA MET A 76 15.42 0.34 5.75
C MET A 76 14.91 -0.84 4.91
N LEU A 77 15.75 -1.85 4.66
CA LEU A 77 15.33 -3.08 3.98
C LEU A 77 14.27 -3.84 4.81
N GLN A 78 14.53 -4.03 6.10
CA GLN A 78 13.59 -4.67 7.01
C GLN A 78 12.29 -3.87 7.13
N LEU A 79 12.39 -2.54 7.22
CA LEU A 79 11.25 -1.64 7.33
C LEU A 79 10.40 -1.63 6.06
N GLY A 80 11.02 -1.66 4.88
CA GLY A 80 10.31 -1.77 3.60
C GLY A 80 9.51 -3.06 3.48
N GLN A 81 10.10 -4.21 3.83
CA GLN A 81 9.42 -5.50 3.87
C GLN A 81 8.26 -5.51 4.87
N HIS A 82 8.51 -5.02 6.09
CA HIS A 82 7.52 -4.99 7.15
C HIS A 82 6.33 -4.08 6.80
N CYS A 83 6.59 -2.86 6.33
CA CYS A 83 5.53 -1.91 5.99
C CYS A 83 4.69 -2.40 4.80
N SER A 84 5.33 -2.99 3.79
CA SER A 84 4.60 -3.58 2.65
C SER A 84 3.74 -4.77 3.06
N MET A 85 4.22 -5.59 4.00
CA MET A 85 3.42 -6.69 4.57
C MET A 85 2.24 -6.16 5.40
N ALA A 86 2.48 -5.15 6.24
CA ALA A 86 1.44 -4.55 7.07
C ALA A 86 0.32 -3.92 6.23
N GLU A 87 0.67 -3.29 5.10
CA GLU A 87 -0.30 -2.75 4.13
C GLU A 87 -1.18 -3.87 3.54
N ARG A 88 -0.57 -4.94 3.01
CA ARG A 88 -1.32 -6.09 2.49
C ARG A 88 -2.23 -6.72 3.53
N ARG A 89 -1.72 -6.90 4.76
CA ARG A 89 -2.49 -7.48 5.87
C ARG A 89 -3.71 -6.61 6.22
N ALA A 90 -3.56 -5.29 6.18
CA ALA A 90 -4.67 -4.38 6.45
C ALA A 90 -5.74 -4.44 5.35
N ASP A 91 -5.32 -4.51 4.08
CA ASP A 91 -6.23 -4.66 2.94
C ASP A 91 -6.99 -5.98 2.98
N GLU A 92 -6.30 -7.09 3.27
CA GLU A 92 -6.89 -8.43 3.42
C GLU A 92 -7.93 -8.46 4.53
N ALA A 93 -7.59 -7.96 5.73
CA ALA A 93 -8.53 -7.91 6.85
C ALA A 93 -9.77 -7.06 6.54
N THR A 94 -9.60 -5.93 5.85
CA THR A 94 -10.71 -5.07 5.44
C THR A 94 -11.60 -5.77 4.40
N ARG A 95 -10.98 -6.52 3.49
CA ARG A 95 -11.69 -7.30 2.48
C ARG A 95 -12.52 -8.43 3.10
N ASP A 96 -11.98 -9.16 4.07
CA ASP A 96 -12.71 -10.24 4.75
C ASP A 96 -13.99 -9.73 5.42
N VAL A 97 -13.89 -8.58 6.10
CA VAL A 97 -15.07 -7.93 6.72
C VAL A 97 -16.05 -7.46 5.64
N SER A 98 -15.56 -6.87 4.55
CA SER A 98 -16.41 -6.44 3.43
C SER A 98 -17.14 -7.61 2.78
N ASP A 99 -16.46 -8.74 2.59
CA ASP A 99 -17.04 -9.93 1.98
C ASP A 99 -18.09 -10.57 2.90
N TRP A 100 -17.84 -10.60 4.22
CA TRP A 100 -18.86 -11.00 5.19
C TRP A 100 -20.10 -10.10 5.15
N LEU A 101 -19.91 -8.77 5.14
CA LEU A 101 -21.01 -7.80 5.07
C LEU A 101 -21.82 -7.92 3.77
N LYS A 102 -21.18 -8.23 2.64
CA LYS A 102 -21.88 -8.49 1.37
C LYS A 102 -22.76 -9.74 1.46
N CYS A 103 -22.23 -10.82 2.06
CA CYS A 103 -23.00 -12.05 2.25
C CYS A 103 -24.22 -11.80 3.14
N ASP A 104 -24.04 -11.09 4.26
CA ASP A 104 -25.12 -10.70 5.18
C ASP A 104 -26.20 -9.90 4.46
N PHE A 105 -25.81 -8.90 3.67
CA PHE A 105 -26.73 -8.09 2.87
C PHE A 105 -27.54 -8.91 1.84
N MET A 106 -26.94 -9.97 1.28
CA MET A 106 -27.58 -10.80 0.25
C MET A 106 -28.50 -11.90 0.82
N LEU A 107 -28.53 -12.11 2.15
CA LEU A 107 -29.36 -13.14 2.78
C LEU A 107 -30.84 -13.01 2.42
N ASP A 108 -31.36 -11.78 2.42
CA ASP A 108 -32.76 -11.49 2.13
C ASP A 108 -33.04 -11.34 0.62
N GLN A 109 -32.04 -11.56 -0.23
CA GLN A 109 -32.14 -11.41 -1.68
C GLN A 109 -32.26 -12.75 -2.42
N VAL A 110 -32.38 -13.87 -1.69
CA VAL A 110 -32.54 -15.21 -2.28
C VAL A 110 -33.84 -15.30 -3.08
N GLY A 111 -33.72 -15.64 -4.36
CA GLY A 111 -34.84 -15.73 -5.30
C GLY A 111 -35.01 -14.49 -6.18
N ASN A 112 -34.35 -13.38 -5.86
CA ASN A 112 -34.35 -12.17 -6.68
C ASN A 112 -33.36 -12.30 -7.85
N VAL A 113 -33.63 -11.56 -8.94
CA VAL A 113 -32.81 -11.57 -10.15
C VAL A 113 -32.13 -10.22 -10.31
N PHE A 114 -30.82 -10.26 -10.55
CA PHE A 114 -29.98 -9.08 -10.72
C PHE A 114 -29.31 -9.06 -12.08
N LYS A 115 -29.09 -7.85 -12.63
CA LYS A 115 -28.20 -7.66 -13.77
C LYS A 115 -26.77 -7.69 -13.26
N GLY A 116 -25.88 -8.39 -13.95
CA GLY A 116 -24.47 -8.48 -13.55
C GLY A 116 -23.53 -8.60 -14.74
N VAL A 117 -22.24 -8.42 -14.48
CA VAL A 117 -21.16 -8.55 -15.46
C VAL A 117 -20.16 -9.58 -14.97
N ILE A 118 -19.71 -10.47 -15.86
CA ILE A 118 -18.71 -11.49 -15.53
C ILE A 118 -17.38 -10.81 -15.16
N ALA A 119 -16.89 -11.05 -13.94
CA ALA A 119 -15.67 -10.43 -13.42
C ALA A 119 -14.46 -11.38 -13.34
N SER A 120 -14.71 -12.68 -13.26
CA SER A 120 -13.68 -13.72 -13.24
C SER A 120 -14.21 -15.02 -13.85
N VAL A 121 -13.34 -15.77 -14.53
CA VAL A 121 -13.62 -17.06 -15.12
C VAL A 121 -12.58 -18.06 -14.63
N THR A 122 -13.03 -19.21 -14.16
CA THR A 122 -12.20 -20.32 -13.65
C THR A 122 -12.56 -21.60 -14.42
N GLY A 123 -11.77 -22.67 -14.26
CA GLY A 123 -12.07 -23.95 -14.93
C GLY A 123 -13.40 -24.59 -14.50
N PHE A 124 -13.94 -24.21 -13.33
CA PHE A 124 -15.19 -24.73 -12.79
C PHE A 124 -16.39 -23.79 -12.97
N GLY A 125 -16.22 -22.62 -13.58
CA GLY A 125 -17.31 -21.67 -13.79
C GLY A 125 -16.86 -20.22 -13.90
N PHE A 126 -17.75 -19.30 -13.54
CA PHE A 126 -17.47 -17.87 -13.56
C PHE A 126 -18.17 -17.15 -12.41
N PHE A 127 -17.59 -16.03 -12.00
CA PHE A 127 -18.11 -15.19 -10.92
C PHE A 127 -18.72 -13.91 -11.49
N VAL A 128 -19.93 -13.60 -11.04
CA VAL A 128 -20.64 -12.34 -11.28
C VAL A 128 -20.75 -11.64 -9.93
N PRO A 129 -20.03 -10.52 -9.70
CA PRO A 129 -20.15 -9.78 -8.46
C PRO A 129 -21.58 -9.24 -8.34
N SER A 130 -22.20 -9.45 -7.18
CA SER A 130 -23.45 -8.83 -6.75
C SER A 130 -23.23 -7.37 -6.36
#